data_AF-A0A0F9DTE2-F1
#
_entry.id   AF-A0A0F9DTE2-F1
#
_cell.length_a   1.000
_cell.length_b   1.000
_cell.length_c   1.000
_cell.angle_alpha   90.00
_cell.angle_beta   90.00
_cell.angle_gamma   90.00
#
_symmetry.space_group_name_H-M   'P 1'
#
loop_
_entity.id
_entity.type
_entity.pdbx_description
1 polymer ?
#
loop_
_entity_poly.entity_id
_entity_poly.type
_entity_poly.pdbx_seq_one_letter_code
_entity_poly.pdbx_strand_id
1 'polypeptide(L)'
;MAYCTVADLAGSFKRITFDATSEPTSVEATVFCDEVSIEMDATMQTLGITVPVAATNPLVIAKTIAINGSLARVLRSVEMEIEAAVMYQGLFDKAMKSIIDRPEIMNTVVTENTPGHQEELQDRRFHMGEKEW
;
A
#
# COMPACT_ATOMS: atom_id res chain seq x y z
N MET A 1 5.88 11.61 8.99
CA MET A 1 5.48 10.46 9.85
C MET A 1 5.13 9.33 8.91
N ALA A 2 5.64 8.11 9.11
CA ALA A 2 5.24 6.99 8.26
C ALA A 2 3.76 6.63 8.46
N TYR A 3 3.02 6.43 7.38
CA TYR A 3 1.63 5.99 7.41
C TYR A 3 1.47 4.47 7.50
N CYS A 4 2.54 3.72 7.26
CA CYS A 4 2.59 2.27 7.42
C CYS A 4 3.89 1.84 8.11
N THR A 5 3.89 0.61 8.62
CA THR A 5 5.03 0.01 9.30
C THR A 5 5.49 -1.25 8.59
N VAL A 6 6.70 -1.73 8.89
CA VAL A 6 7.20 -3.03 8.42
C VAL A 6 6.24 -4.18 8.75
N ALA A 7 5.57 -4.12 9.91
CA ALA A 7 4.57 -5.11 10.30
C ALA A 7 3.34 -5.09 9.37
N ASP A 8 2.93 -3.92 8.90
CA ASP A 8 1.84 -3.79 7.93
C ASP A 8 2.22 -4.34 6.56
N LEU A 9 3.49 -4.15 6.14
CA LEU A 9 4.02 -4.74 4.91
C LEU A 9 4.05 -6.26 4.99
N ALA A 10 4.60 -6.82 6.09
CA ALA A 10 4.65 -8.27 6.31
C ALA A 10 3.24 -8.90 6.40
N GLY A 11 2.29 -8.18 7.00
CA GLY A 11 0.89 -8.60 7.05
C GLY A 11 0.21 -8.63 5.68
N SER A 12 0.53 -7.65 4.83
CA SER A 12 -0.04 -7.50 3.48
C SER A 12 0.60 -8.44 2.46
N PHE A 13 1.92 -8.69 2.56
CA PHE A 13 2.65 -9.56 1.64
C PHE A 13 3.50 -10.59 2.39
N LYS A 14 2.85 -11.69 2.78
CA LYS A 14 3.43 -12.76 3.63
C LYS A 14 4.61 -13.52 3.03
N ARG A 15 4.94 -13.29 1.75
CA ARG A 15 6.06 -13.97 1.07
C ARG A 15 7.41 -13.29 1.34
N ILE A 16 7.42 -12.09 1.92
CA ILE A 16 8.64 -11.39 2.31
C ILE A 16 8.75 -11.36 3.83
N THR A 17 9.96 -11.62 4.32
CA THR A 17 10.34 -11.45 5.72
C THR A 17 11.30 -10.29 5.83
N PHE A 18 11.13 -9.45 6.85
CA PHE A 18 11.99 -8.31 7.12
C PHE A 18 12.69 -8.51 8.46
N ASP A 19 13.99 -8.72 8.41
CA ASP A 19 14.86 -8.81 9.59
C ASP A 19 16.20 -8.11 9.34
N ALA A 20 17.17 -8.29 10.23
CA ALA A 20 18.49 -7.65 10.14
C ALA A 20 19.41 -8.24 9.05
N THR A 21 19.01 -9.37 8.45
CA THR A 21 19.78 -10.17 7.49
C THR A 21 19.03 -10.44 6.19
N SER A 22 17.74 -10.10 6.12
CA SER A 22 16.92 -10.21 4.92
C SER A 22 17.26 -9.13 3.89
N GLU A 23 16.86 -9.36 2.65
CA GLU A 23 16.87 -8.33 1.61
C GLU A 23 15.41 -8.08 1.16
N PRO A 24 14.89 -6.83 1.27
CA PRO A 24 15.49 -5.74 2.01
C PRO A 24 15.43 -6.01 3.53
N THR A 25 16.31 -5.36 4.29
CA THR A 25 16.31 -5.41 5.75
C THR A 25 15.09 -4.67 6.32
N SER A 26 14.77 -4.90 7.60
CA SER A 26 13.73 -4.13 8.28
C SER A 26 14.02 -2.62 8.29
N VAL A 27 15.29 -2.22 8.31
CA VAL A 27 15.69 -0.80 8.26
C VAL A 27 15.41 -0.21 6.88
N GLU A 28 15.81 -0.89 5.81
CA GLU A 28 15.54 -0.45 4.44
C GLU A 28 14.03 -0.41 4.15
N ALA A 29 13.28 -1.42 4.61
CA ALA A 29 11.82 -1.42 4.51
C ALA A 29 11.19 -0.24 5.25
N THR A 30 11.76 0.17 6.39
CA THR A 30 11.31 1.37 7.12
C THR A 30 11.58 2.63 6.31
N VAL A 31 12.75 2.75 5.67
CA VAL A 31 13.07 3.86 4.78
C VAL A 31 12.06 3.96 3.63
N PHE A 32 11.67 2.84 3.02
CA PHE A 32 10.62 2.87 1.97
C PHE A 32 9.25 3.31 2.50
N CYS A 33 8.91 2.99 3.76
CA CYS A 33 7.68 3.51 4.40
C CYS A 33 7.74 5.03 4.57
N ASP A 34 8.89 5.54 5.02
CA ASP A 34 9.10 6.97 5.23
C ASP A 34 9.06 7.76 3.92
N GLU A 35 9.78 7.31 2.89
CA GLU A 35 9.84 8.01 1.60
C GLU A 35 8.48 8.09 0.91
N VAL A 36 7.70 6.99 0.94
CA VAL A 36 6.33 6.98 0.39
C VAL A 36 5.43 7.94 1.16
N SER A 37 5.56 7.97 2.49
CA SER A 37 4.76 8.87 3.31
C SER A 37 5.12 10.35 3.05
N ILE A 38 6.40 10.65 2.80
CA ILE A 38 6.85 12.00 2.40
C ILE A 38 6.27 12.39 1.04
N GLU A 39 6.24 11.48 0.05
CA GLU A 39 5.65 11.72 -1.27
C GLU A 39 4.14 12.00 -1.17
N MET A 40 3.45 11.20 -0.37
CA MET A 40 2.03 11.38 -0.08
C MET A 40 1.78 12.73 0.61
N ASP A 41 2.56 13.06 1.64
CA ASP A 41 2.44 14.32 2.38
C ASP A 41 2.61 15.53 1.47
N ALA A 42 3.64 15.51 0.61
CA ALA A 42 3.89 16.57 -0.35
C ALA A 42 2.67 16.79 -1.26
N THR A 43 2.12 15.69 -1.80
CA THR A 43 0.94 15.76 -2.68
C THR A 43 -0.29 16.26 -1.94
N MET A 44 -0.61 15.68 -0.78
CA MET A 44 -1.77 16.05 0.03
C MET A 44 -1.71 17.52 0.47
N GLN A 45 -0.52 17.99 0.86
CA GLN A 45 -0.31 19.38 1.25
C GLN A 45 -0.59 20.35 0.09
N THR A 46 -0.24 20.00 -1.15
CA THR A 46 -0.57 20.84 -2.33
C THR A 46 -2.06 20.96 -2.60
N LEU A 47 -2.85 19.99 -2.11
CA LEU A 47 -4.31 19.95 -2.26
C LEU A 47 -5.04 20.62 -1.06
N GLY A 48 -4.28 21.21 -0.13
CA GLY A 48 -4.83 21.85 1.08
C GLY A 48 -5.24 20.88 2.19
N ILE A 49 -4.85 19.60 2.09
CA ILE A 49 -5.07 18.61 3.15
C ILE A 49 -4.04 18.84 4.25
N THR A 50 -4.48 18.85 5.51
CA THR A 50 -3.58 19.01 6.67
C THR A 50 -2.74 17.75 6.85
N VAL A 51 -1.41 17.92 6.83
CA VAL A 51 -0.42 16.87 7.04
C VAL A 51 0.38 17.13 8.33
N PRO A 52 0.80 16.09 9.08
CA PRO A 52 0.50 14.68 8.83
C PRO A 52 -0.99 14.38 9.05
N VAL A 53 -1.53 13.47 8.25
CA VAL A 53 -2.90 13.00 8.38
C VAL A 53 -3.04 12.25 9.71
N ALA A 54 -3.84 12.79 10.63
CA ALA A 54 -4.01 12.21 11.97
C ALA A 54 -5.46 11.83 12.29
N ALA A 55 -6.43 12.31 11.52
CA ALA A 55 -7.85 11.95 11.72
C ALA A 55 -8.10 10.50 11.30
N THR A 56 -8.90 9.78 12.09
CA THR A 56 -9.08 8.31 12.01
C THR A 56 -9.40 7.81 10.60
N ASN A 57 -10.44 8.35 9.95
CA ASN A 57 -10.85 7.88 8.62
C ASN A 57 -9.80 8.22 7.53
N PRO A 58 -9.36 9.49 7.38
CA PRO A 58 -8.25 9.84 6.51
C PRO A 58 -6.98 9.00 6.72
N LEU A 59 -6.66 8.66 7.98
CA LEU A 59 -5.47 7.89 8.33
C LEU A 59 -5.57 6.44 7.85
N VAL A 60 -6.75 5.82 7.90
CA VAL A 60 -6.97 4.48 7.32
C VAL A 60 -6.72 4.49 5.82
N ILE A 61 -7.26 5.50 5.11
CA ILE A 61 -7.04 5.65 3.66
C ILE A 61 -5.55 5.85 3.37
N ALA A 62 -4.90 6.78 4.07
CA ALA A 62 -3.48 7.05 3.92
C ALA A 62 -2.63 5.80 4.18
N LYS A 63 -2.97 5.02 5.22
CA LYS A 63 -2.27 3.76 5.53
C LYS A 63 -2.37 2.75 4.39
N THR A 64 -3.56 2.53 3.81
CA THR A 64 -3.73 1.60 2.69
C THR A 64 -2.91 2.02 1.47
N ILE A 65 -2.89 3.32 1.15
CA ILE A 65 -2.12 3.85 0.03
C ILE A 65 -0.61 3.67 0.28
N ALA A 66 -0.15 4.02 1.49
CA ALA A 66 1.24 3.88 1.86
C ALA A 66 1.73 2.44 1.80
N ILE A 67 0.93 1.46 2.26
CA ILE A 67 1.25 0.03 2.13
C ILE A 67 1.50 -0.35 0.67
N ASN A 68 0.63 0.07 -0.26
CA ASN A 68 0.79 -0.23 -1.68
C ASN A 68 2.06 0.41 -2.25
N GLY A 69 2.31 1.69 -1.98
CA GLY A 69 3.52 2.38 -2.45
C GLY A 69 4.80 1.74 -1.89
N SER A 70 4.81 1.40 -0.61
CA SER A 70 5.98 0.81 0.05
C SER A 70 6.24 -0.62 -0.40
N LEU A 71 5.20 -1.45 -0.59
CA LEU A 71 5.35 -2.79 -1.17
C LEU A 71 5.89 -2.74 -2.60
N ALA A 72 5.42 -1.79 -3.42
CA ALA A 72 5.94 -1.63 -4.78
C ALA A 72 7.45 -1.34 -4.78
N ARG A 73 7.93 -0.48 -3.88
CA ARG A 73 9.37 -0.17 -3.75
C ARG A 73 10.17 -1.36 -3.21
N VAL A 74 9.67 -2.02 -2.17
CA VAL A 74 10.28 -3.24 -1.60
C VAL A 74 10.44 -4.32 -2.68
N LEU A 75 9.39 -4.63 -3.42
CA LEU A 75 9.42 -5.71 -4.42
C LEU A 75 10.36 -5.38 -5.58
N ARG A 76 10.43 -4.11 -5.98
CA ARG A 76 11.39 -3.64 -7.00
C ARG A 76 12.83 -3.72 -6.50
N SER A 77 13.10 -3.45 -5.23
CA SER A 77 14.48 -3.45 -4.72
C SER A 77 15.11 -4.84 -4.69
N VAL A 78 14.30 -5.91 -4.65
CA VAL A 78 14.77 -7.30 -4.65
C VAL A 78 14.52 -8.03 -5.96
N GLU A 79 14.01 -7.33 -6.98
CA GLU A 79 13.64 -7.92 -8.29
C GLU A 79 12.72 -9.15 -8.19
N MET A 80 11.96 -9.27 -7.09
CA MET A 80 11.02 -10.36 -6.86
C MET A 80 9.61 -9.96 -7.27
N GLU A 81 8.85 -10.92 -7.80
CA GLU A 81 7.40 -10.78 -8.02
C GLU A 81 7.08 -9.47 -8.77
N ILE A 82 7.80 -9.22 -9.87
CA ILE A 82 7.75 -7.96 -10.64
C ILE A 82 6.30 -7.60 -11.03
N GLU A 83 5.48 -8.59 -11.36
CA GLU A 83 4.05 -8.38 -11.62
C GLU A 83 3.31 -7.80 -10.41
N ALA A 84 3.58 -8.30 -9.20
CA ALA A 84 3.02 -7.75 -7.96
C ALA A 84 3.56 -6.35 -7.69
N ALA A 85 4.85 -6.10 -7.95
CA ALA A 85 5.44 -4.76 -7.81
C ALA A 85 4.76 -3.73 -8.73
N VAL A 86 4.44 -4.12 -9.97
CA VAL A 86 3.69 -3.29 -10.93
C VAL A 86 2.25 -3.10 -10.46
N MET A 87 1.58 -4.15 -9.98
CA MET A 87 0.22 -4.09 -9.46
C MET A 87 0.12 -3.11 -8.28
N TYR A 88 0.98 -3.24 -7.27
CA TYR A 88 0.98 -2.36 -6.11
C TYR A 88 1.29 -0.91 -6.47
N GLN A 89 2.22 -0.67 -7.42
CA GLN A 89 2.45 0.67 -7.95
C GLN A 89 1.19 1.22 -8.61
N GLY A 90 0.51 0.43 -9.44
CA GLY A 90 -0.72 0.86 -10.10
C GLY A 90 -1.85 1.20 -9.11
N LEU A 91 -1.96 0.45 -8.00
CA LEU A 91 -2.91 0.75 -6.93
C LEU A 91 -2.56 2.06 -6.20
N PHE A 92 -1.28 2.28 -5.91
CA PHE A 92 -0.78 3.54 -5.35
C PHE A 92 -1.08 4.72 -6.28
N ASP A 93 -0.68 4.64 -7.55
CA ASP A 93 -0.88 5.69 -8.54
C ASP A 93 -2.36 6.02 -8.73
N LYS A 94 -3.21 4.99 -8.83
CA LYS A 94 -4.67 5.16 -8.96
C LYS A 94 -5.28 5.84 -7.74
N ALA A 95 -4.85 5.48 -6.54
CA ALA A 95 -5.35 6.09 -5.31
C ALA A 95 -4.88 7.55 -5.17
N MET A 96 -3.60 7.82 -5.44
CA MET A 96 -3.06 9.19 -5.46
C MET A 96 -3.76 10.05 -6.50
N LYS A 97 -3.97 9.52 -7.71
CA LYS A 97 -4.77 10.19 -8.74
C LYS A 97 -6.20 10.48 -8.27
N SER A 98 -6.84 9.54 -7.58
CA SER A 98 -8.19 9.75 -7.06
C SER A 98 -8.24 10.89 -6.03
N ILE A 99 -7.23 11.01 -5.17
CA ILE A 99 -7.11 12.12 -4.22
C ILE A 99 -6.87 13.45 -4.94
N ILE A 100 -6.01 13.46 -5.96
CA ILE A 100 -5.74 14.66 -6.77
C ILE A 100 -7.01 15.14 -7.47
N ASP A 101 -7.75 14.22 -8.10
CA ASP A 101 -8.97 14.55 -8.82
C ASP A 101 -10.12 14.93 -7.86
N ARG A 102 -10.12 14.35 -6.64
CA ARG A 102 -11.21 14.44 -5.66
C ARG A 102 -10.70 14.40 -4.21
N PRO A 103 -10.16 15.51 -3.67
CA PRO A 103 -9.58 15.54 -2.33
C PRO A 103 -10.56 15.19 -1.20
N GLU A 104 -11.87 15.38 -1.43
CA GLU A 104 -12.92 15.07 -0.48
C GLU A 104 -13.03 13.58 -0.14
N ILE A 105 -12.42 12.69 -0.96
CA ILE A 105 -12.33 11.25 -0.68
C ILE A 105 -11.66 10.99 0.66
N MET A 106 -10.71 11.83 1.08
CA MET A 106 -10.06 11.69 2.39
C MET A 106 -11.05 11.82 3.56
N ASN A 107 -12.18 12.51 3.37
CA ASN A 107 -13.23 12.67 4.38
C ASN A 107 -14.32 11.60 4.31
N THR A 108 -14.24 10.66 3.37
CA THR A 108 -15.24 9.60 3.23
C THR A 108 -15.15 8.64 4.42
N VAL A 109 -16.32 8.21 4.91
CA VAL A 109 -16.40 7.19 5.96
C VAL A 109 -16.01 5.86 5.32
N VAL A 110 -14.80 5.38 5.64
CA VAL A 110 -14.39 4.03 5.31
C VAL A 110 -15.15 3.09 6.24
N THR A 111 -16.26 2.53 5.77
CA THR A 111 -16.82 1.34 6.41
C THR A 111 -15.87 0.19 6.09
N GLU A 112 -15.49 -0.61 7.08
CA GLU A 112 -14.44 -1.65 7.02
C GLU A 112 -14.66 -2.79 6.00
N ASN A 113 -15.59 -2.63 5.05
CA ASN A 113 -15.99 -3.61 4.04
C ASN A 113 -15.87 -3.06 2.61
N THR A 114 -14.76 -2.42 2.24
CA THR A 114 -14.49 -2.20 0.81
C THR A 114 -14.05 -3.54 0.20
N PRO A 115 -14.85 -4.19 -0.66
CA PRO A 115 -14.63 -5.60 -1.08
C PRO A 115 -13.41 -5.84 -1.98
N GLY A 116 -12.62 -4.80 -2.29
CA GLY A 116 -11.57 -4.84 -3.32
C GLY A 116 -10.28 -5.57 -2.94
N HIS A 117 -10.16 -6.16 -1.75
CA HIS A 117 -8.95 -6.89 -1.33
C HIS A 117 -9.17 -8.37 -0.99
N GLN A 118 -10.44 -8.80 -0.85
CA GLN A 118 -10.75 -10.22 -0.64
C GLN A 118 -11.25 -10.92 -1.90
N GLU A 119 -11.92 -10.21 -2.83
CA GLU A 119 -12.43 -10.84 -4.06
C GLU A 119 -11.32 -11.24 -5.04
N GLU A 120 -10.33 -10.38 -5.32
CA GLU A 120 -9.25 -10.70 -6.28
C GLU A 120 -8.36 -11.89 -5.82
N LEU A 121 -8.21 -12.09 -4.51
CA LEU A 121 -7.46 -13.22 -3.94
C LEU A 121 -8.30 -14.50 -3.78
N GLN A 122 -9.63 -14.40 -3.78
CA GLN A 122 -10.53 -15.55 -3.79
C GLN A 122 -10.80 -16.04 -5.22
N ASP A 123 -11.00 -15.13 -6.18
CA ASP A 123 -11.26 -15.50 -7.59
C ASP A 123 -10.09 -16.25 -8.22
N ARG A 124 -8.84 -15.86 -7.92
CA ARG A 124 -7.65 -16.60 -8.39
C ARG A 124 -7.46 -17.96 -7.71
N ARG A 125 -8.06 -18.18 -6.53
CA ARG A 125 -8.02 -19.48 -5.84
C ARG A 125 -9.03 -20.47 -6.42
N PHE A 126 -10.16 -19.98 -6.94
CA PHE A 126 -11.15 -20.82 -7.63
C PHE A 126 -10.72 -21.18 -9.07
N HIS A 127 -10.00 -20.32 -9.78
CA HIS A 127 -9.59 -20.59 -11.17
C HIS A 127 -8.36 -21.50 -11.34
N MET A 128 -7.68 -21.88 -10.26
CA MET A 128 -6.57 -22.88 -10.29
C MET A 128 -6.97 -24.25 -9.71
N GLY A 129 -8.27 -24.47 -9.44
CA GLY A 129 -8.78 -25.73 -8.87
C GLY A 129 -9.49 -26.67 -9.85
N GLU A 130 -9.78 -26.25 -11.09
CA GLU A 130 -10.57 -27.06 -12.05
C GLU A 130 -9.77 -27.46 -13.30
N LYS A 131 -8.64 -28.16 -13.08
CA LYS A 131 -8.08 -29.08 -14.08
C LYS A 131 -7.57 -30.35 -13.42
N GLU A 132 -8.49 -31.11 -12.84
CA GLU A 132 -8.38 -32.57 -12.79
C GLU A 132 -9.43 -33.13 -13.73
N TRP A 133 -9.03 -33.59 -14.92
CA TRP A 133 -9.52 -34.76 -15.68
C TRP A 133 -8.48 -35.07 -16.76
#